data_AF-A0A0F9TY18-F1
#
_entry.id   AF-A0A0F9TY18-F1
#
_cell.length_a   1.000
_cell.length_b   1.000
_cell.length_c   1.000
_cell.angle_alpha   90.00
_cell.angle_beta   90.00
_cell.angle_gamma   90.00
#
_symmetry.space_group_name_H-M   'P 1'
#
loop_
_entity.id
_entity.type
_entity.pdbx_description
1 polymer ?
#
loop_
_entity_poly.entity_id
_entity_poly.type
_entity_poly.pdbx_seq_one_letter_code
_entity_poly.pdbx_strand_id
1 'polypeptide(L)'
;MTKITTALGATLLLGLAACMPAKPMPDAPDRAEGAAFFAQNCVQCHGRNAQGDGAVAKGLSAQPRDLTLLARDNGGRFPQTKTLAYSNQAIGTAVYAA
;
A
#
# COMPACT_ATOMS: atom_id res chain seq x y z
N MET A 1 -31.21 -2.15 51.50
CA MET A 1 -30.86 -1.32 50.33
C MET A 1 -29.62 -1.93 49.67
N THR A 2 -29.78 -2.91 48.78
CA THR A 2 -28.63 -3.52 48.07
C THR A 2 -29.10 -4.07 46.72
N LYS A 3 -29.16 -3.19 45.71
CA LYS A 3 -29.34 -3.55 44.30
C LYS A 3 -27.97 -3.49 43.62
N ILE A 4 -27.22 -4.58 43.61
CA ILE A 4 -25.89 -4.65 42.96
C ILE A 4 -25.75 -5.92 42.08
N THR A 5 -26.81 -6.70 41.88
CA THR A 5 -26.72 -8.03 41.27
C THR A 5 -26.84 -8.07 39.73
N THR A 6 -27.03 -6.94 39.04
CA THR A 6 -27.30 -6.95 37.58
C THR A 6 -26.15 -6.46 36.68
N ALA A 7 -25.00 -6.04 37.22
CA ALA A 7 -23.93 -5.44 36.40
C ALA A 7 -22.92 -6.45 35.79
N LEU A 8 -22.92 -7.72 36.21
CA LEU A 8 -21.95 -8.73 35.72
C LEU A 8 -22.40 -9.50 34.48
N GLY A 9 -23.68 -9.43 34.10
CA GLY A 9 -24.21 -10.20 32.97
C GLY A 9 -23.89 -9.61 31.59
N ALA A 10 -23.64 -8.30 31.49
CA ALA A 10 -23.52 -7.60 30.20
C ALA A 10 -22.08 -7.55 29.65
N THR A 11 -21.05 -7.76 30.48
CA THR A 11 -19.64 -7.70 30.05
C THR A 11 -19.12 -9.02 29.47
N LEU A 12 -19.76 -10.16 29.77
CA LEU A 12 -19.27 -11.48 29.35
C LEU A 12 -19.67 -11.85 27.90
N LEU A 13 -20.65 -11.16 27.31
CA LEU A 13 -21.13 -11.44 25.95
C LEU A 13 -20.32 -10.73 24.84
N LEU A 14 -19.40 -9.82 25.17
CA LEU A 14 -18.62 -9.07 24.17
C LEU A 14 -17.33 -9.76 23.69
N GLY A 15 -16.99 -10.94 24.23
CA GLY A 15 -15.69 -11.57 24.02
C GLY A 15 -15.55 -12.51 22.80
N LEU A 16 -16.64 -12.93 22.15
CA LEU A 16 -16.61 -14.04 21.17
C LEU A 16 -16.62 -13.64 19.69
N ALA A 17 -16.58 -12.35 19.34
CA ALA A 17 -16.68 -11.91 17.94
C ALA A 17 -15.34 -11.80 17.17
N ALA A 18 -14.21 -12.22 17.75
CA ALA A 18 -12.88 -11.93 17.18
C ALA A 18 -12.37 -12.91 16.11
N CYS A 19 -13.06 -14.01 15.83
CA CYS A 19 -12.62 -14.99 14.83
C CYS A 19 -13.24 -14.71 13.46
N MET A 20 -12.95 -13.54 12.87
CA MET A 20 -13.20 -13.39 11.43
C MET A 20 -12.17 -14.24 10.68
N PRO A 21 -12.58 -15.08 9.71
CA PRO A 21 -11.64 -15.77 8.85
C PRO A 21 -10.77 -14.72 8.16
N ALA A 22 -9.45 -14.89 8.23
CA ALA A 22 -8.54 -14.07 7.47
C ALA A 22 -9.00 -14.13 6.01
N LYS A 23 -9.39 -12.98 5.44
CA LYS A 23 -9.69 -12.88 4.01
C LYS A 23 -8.47 -13.44 3.29
N PRO A 24 -8.63 -14.41 2.36
CA PRO A 24 -7.52 -14.90 1.56
C PRO A 24 -6.83 -13.69 0.95
N MET A 25 -5.58 -13.47 1.34
CA MET A 25 -4.78 -12.44 0.70
C MET A 25 -4.57 -12.93 -0.73
N PRO A 26 -4.90 -12.11 -1.76
CA PRO A 26 -4.64 -12.52 -3.12
C PRO A 26 -3.17 -12.93 -3.26
N ASP A 27 -2.90 -13.91 -4.11
CA ASP A 27 -1.54 -14.34 -4.41
C ASP A 27 -0.67 -13.12 -4.74
N ALA A 28 0.63 -13.22 -4.42
CA ALA A 28 1.56 -12.15 -4.73
C ALA A 28 1.43 -11.78 -6.23
N PRO A 29 1.32 -10.49 -6.57
CA PRO A 29 1.14 -10.08 -7.95
C PRO A 29 2.26 -10.62 -8.82
N ASP A 30 1.90 -11.09 -10.03
CA ASP A 30 2.84 -11.71 -10.95
C ASP A 30 3.99 -10.73 -11.28
N ARG A 31 5.23 -11.21 -11.15
CA ARG A 31 6.42 -10.41 -11.48
C ARG A 31 6.44 -10.04 -12.96
N ALA A 32 5.93 -10.89 -13.84
CA ALA A 32 5.89 -10.57 -15.27
C ALA A 32 4.88 -9.46 -15.56
N GLU A 33 3.70 -9.51 -14.94
CA GLU A 33 2.72 -8.42 -14.99
C GLU A 33 3.31 -7.09 -14.47
N GLY A 34 3.99 -7.13 -13.32
CA GLY A 34 4.64 -5.95 -12.75
C GLY A 34 5.73 -5.37 -13.65
N ALA A 35 6.53 -6.22 -14.31
CA ALA A 35 7.55 -5.79 -15.26
C ALA A 35 6.94 -5.15 -16.52
N ALA A 36 5.86 -5.74 -17.05
CA ALA A 36 5.14 -5.18 -18.19
C ALA A 36 4.52 -3.82 -17.85
N PHE A 37 3.89 -3.70 -16.68
CA PHE A 37 3.34 -2.45 -16.18
C PHE A 37 4.42 -1.36 -16.04
N PHE A 38 5.58 -1.71 -15.45
CA PHE A 38 6.71 -0.79 -15.33
C PHE A 38 7.21 -0.30 -16.69
N ALA A 39 7.38 -1.22 -17.65
CA ALA A 39 7.83 -0.90 -18.99
C ALA A 39 6.90 0.09 -19.72
N GLN A 40 5.59 -0.06 -19.52
CA GLN A 40 4.58 0.78 -20.17
C GLN A 40 4.44 2.16 -19.55
N ASN A 41 4.60 2.28 -18.22
CA ASN A 41 4.18 3.49 -17.50
C ASN A 41 5.33 4.26 -16.84
N CYS A 42 6.42 3.59 -16.48
CA CYS A 42 7.41 4.15 -15.56
C CYS A 42 8.73 4.50 -16.25
N VAL A 43 9.09 3.81 -17.34
CA VAL A 43 10.38 3.95 -18.04
C VAL A 43 10.64 5.36 -18.56
N GLN A 44 9.60 6.09 -18.97
CA GLN A 44 9.75 7.45 -19.49
C GLN A 44 10.43 8.38 -18.48
N CYS A 45 10.11 8.21 -17.19
CA CYS A 45 10.67 9.01 -16.10
C CYS A 45 11.82 8.30 -15.38
N HIS A 46 11.70 6.99 -15.12
CA HIS A 46 12.65 6.25 -14.29
C HIS A 46 13.72 5.48 -15.07
N GLY A 47 13.62 5.43 -16.40
CA GLY A 47 14.54 4.67 -17.25
C GLY A 47 14.29 3.17 -17.21
N ARG A 48 14.92 2.43 -18.14
CA ARG A 48 14.76 0.96 -18.25
C ARG A 48 15.31 0.22 -17.02
N ASN A 49 16.29 0.80 -16.36
CA ASN A 49 16.92 0.25 -15.16
C ASN A 49 16.30 0.78 -13.85
N ALA A 50 15.24 1.60 -13.95
CA ALA A 50 14.56 2.22 -12.82
C ALA A 50 15.42 3.18 -11.98
N GLN A 51 16.48 3.74 -12.54
CA GLN A 51 17.48 4.57 -11.84
C GLN A 51 17.14 6.07 -11.81
N GLY A 52 16.00 6.47 -12.39
CA GLY A 52 15.61 7.89 -12.45
C GLY A 52 16.16 8.64 -13.67
N ASP A 53 16.70 7.92 -14.65
CA ASP A 53 17.39 8.45 -15.83
C ASP A 53 16.55 8.37 -17.11
N GLY A 54 15.22 8.37 -16.97
CA GLY A 54 14.30 8.29 -18.10
C GLY A 54 14.41 9.49 -19.05
N ALA A 55 13.95 9.31 -20.28
CA ALA A 55 14.08 10.31 -21.35
C ALA A 55 13.50 11.69 -20.97
N VAL A 56 12.46 11.73 -20.14
CA VAL A 56 11.85 13.00 -19.69
C VAL A 56 12.41 13.53 -18.37
N ALA A 57 13.25 12.77 -17.67
CA ALA A 57 13.72 13.10 -16.32
C ALA A 57 14.39 14.48 -16.22
N LYS A 58 15.20 14.85 -17.23
CA LYS A 58 15.89 16.13 -17.28
C LYS A 58 14.96 17.35 -17.38
N GLY A 59 13.74 17.15 -17.87
CA GLY A 59 12.73 18.22 -18.03
C GLY A 59 11.83 18.41 -16.81
N LEU A 60 11.96 17.57 -15.78
CA LEU A 60 11.12 17.63 -14.59
C LEU A 60 11.73 18.53 -13.52
N SER A 61 10.91 19.35 -12.87
CA SER A 61 11.30 20.20 -11.74
C SER A 61 11.74 19.38 -10.52
N ALA A 62 11.14 18.21 -10.33
CA ALA A 62 11.56 17.21 -9.35
C ALA A 62 12.16 16.01 -10.08
N GLN A 63 13.38 15.62 -9.70
CA GLN A 63 14.05 14.49 -10.32
C GLN A 63 13.38 13.16 -9.92
N PRO A 64 13.10 12.27 -10.88
CA PRO A 64 12.59 10.94 -10.57
C PRO A 64 13.53 10.17 -9.65
N ARG A 65 12.96 9.52 -8.63
CA ARG A 65 13.72 8.70 -7.67
C ARG A 65 14.29 7.45 -8.35
N ASP A 66 15.49 7.05 -7.97
CA ASP A 66 16.02 5.69 -8.21
C ASP A 66 15.18 4.66 -7.44
N LEU A 67 14.36 3.90 -8.16
CA LEU A 67 13.42 2.93 -7.60
C LEU A 67 14.11 1.63 -7.19
N THR A 68 15.34 1.37 -7.65
CA THR A 68 16.13 0.20 -7.21
C THR A 68 16.43 0.24 -5.72
N LEU A 69 16.35 1.43 -5.13
CA LEU A 69 16.63 1.69 -3.72
C LEU A 69 15.39 1.63 -2.84
N LEU A 70 14.18 1.48 -3.41
CA LEU A 70 12.93 1.52 -2.66
C LEU A 70 12.86 0.47 -1.55
N ALA A 71 13.21 -0.78 -1.85
CA ALA A 71 13.16 -1.85 -0.84
C ALA A 71 14.18 -1.61 0.26
N ARG A 72 15.41 -1.23 -0.10
CA ARG A 72 16.48 -0.90 0.84
C ARG A 72 16.05 0.22 1.80
N ASP A 73 15.48 1.29 1.25
CA ASP A 73 15.05 2.46 2.01
C ASP A 73 13.80 2.16 2.89
N ASN A 74 13.15 1.01 2.69
CA ASN A 74 12.00 0.54 3.47
C ASN A 74 12.32 -0.78 4.22
N GLY A 75 13.55 -0.91 4.73
CA GLY A 75 13.94 -2.04 5.59
C GLY A 75 14.05 -3.38 4.86
N GLY A 76 14.47 -3.34 3.60
CA GLY A 76 14.60 -4.51 2.72
C GLY A 76 13.28 -4.98 2.11
N ARG A 77 12.16 -4.31 2.38
CA ARG A 77 10.84 -4.69 1.87
C ARG A 77 10.30 -3.64 0.91
N PHE A 78 9.77 -4.10 -0.22
CA PHE A 78 9.08 -3.20 -1.14
C PHE A 78 7.80 -2.63 -0.48
N PRO A 79 7.62 -1.30 -0.44
CA PRO A 79 6.54 -0.66 0.31
C PRO A 79 5.21 -0.65 -0.48
N GLN A 80 4.67 -1.85 -0.77
CA GLN A 80 3.48 -2.04 -1.63
C GLN A 80 2.33 -1.06 -1.32
N THR A 81 1.95 -0.92 -0.06
CA THR A 81 0.85 -0.04 0.37
C THR A 81 1.14 1.44 0.10
N LYS A 82 2.38 1.89 0.34
CA LYS A 82 2.77 3.28 0.05
C LYS A 82 2.83 3.53 -1.44
N THR A 83 3.41 2.60 -2.21
CA THR A 83 3.49 2.70 -3.67
C THR A 83 2.09 2.77 -4.28
N LEU A 84 1.18 1.87 -3.87
CA LEU A 84 -0.21 1.92 -4.29
C LEU A 84 -0.89 3.22 -3.87
N ALA A 85 -0.64 3.74 -2.67
CA ALA A 85 -1.20 5.02 -2.25
C ALA A 85 -0.72 6.19 -3.12
N TYR A 86 0.55 6.21 -3.55
CA TYR A 86 1.08 7.22 -4.46
C TYR A 86 0.53 7.09 -5.88
N SER A 87 0.44 5.86 -6.41
CA SER A 87 -0.19 5.59 -7.72
C SER A 87 -1.69 5.91 -7.70
N ASN A 88 -2.35 5.62 -6.58
CA ASN A 88 -3.77 5.86 -6.35
C ASN A 88 -4.04 7.22 -5.71
N GLN A 89 -3.08 8.15 -5.59
CA GLN A 89 -3.40 9.51 -5.11
C GLN A 89 -4.38 10.20 -6.09
N ALA A 90 -4.51 9.70 -7.31
CA ALA A 90 -5.59 10.02 -8.25
C ALA A 90 -6.98 9.47 -7.85
N ILE A 91 -7.06 8.47 -6.97
CA ILE A 91 -8.29 7.78 -6.51
C ILE A 91 -8.57 8.08 -5.02
N GLY A 92 -7.54 8.28 -4.19
CA GLY A 92 -7.64 8.46 -2.74
C GLY A 92 -8.28 9.79 -2.31
N THR A 93 -8.24 10.83 -3.16
CA THR A 93 -9.02 12.06 -2.91
C THR A 93 -10.52 11.82 -3.03
N ALA A 94 -10.98 10.73 -3.66
CA ALA A 94 -12.39 10.38 -3.75
C ALA A 94 -12.87 9.47 -2.59
N VAL A 95 -11.98 8.69 -1.97
CA VAL A 95 -12.35 7.70 -0.93
C VAL A 95 -12.20 8.26 0.49
N TYR A 96 -11.30 9.23 0.72
CA TYR A 96 -11.10 9.86 2.04
C TYR A 96 -11.76 11.24 2.19
N ALA A 97 -12.55 11.67 1.20
CA ALA A 97 -13.32 12.91 1.23
C ALA A 97 -14.83 12.70 1.48
N ALA A 98 -15.23 11.51 1.94
CA ALA A 98 -16.59 11.16 2.31
C ALA A 98 -16.69 10.84 3.81
#